data_AF-A0A3D4ABY0-F1
#
_entry.id   AF-A0A3D4ABY0-F1
#
_cell.length_a   1.000
_cell.length_b   1.000
_cell.length_c   1.000
_cell.angle_alpha   90.00
_cell.angle_beta   90.00
_cell.angle_gamma   90.00
#
_symmetry.space_group_name_H-M   'P 1'
#
loop_
_entity.id
_entity.type
_entity.pdbx_description
1 polymer ?
#
loop_
_entity_poly.entity_id
_entity_poly.type
_entity_poly.pdbx_seq_one_letter_code
_entity_poly.pdbx_strand_id
1 'polypeptide(L)'
;MHKFILFLLLLPFTVFAQSPQPLTEALSNAVKQIENAPAIAKFEQLAIPIKGTQSIADAVRNYYQKQHPFLQQQATDINLLHAKHTVIGWHLYFQQIYNGFPVLGATLKVNLNDQGVTLSVFDKLANTQYWNVQGSLNAAVENRVWLIVNDEPIIAYQQSVSGYQRLYDAQGNLIIEKDTRLYFLHDDTIVSAKVFRPDPLTPIGVIAGLNGTYQHFKDSDYALINNQRVDVKLPVTFNGSVFQLKNKYARIYDTSFKAPNIDPATSLTPTFNFTRQQNGFKDVMALYHVTNTQEYLHSLGIDEVKYQLKIDAHSRTSDQSYFEYDGDTSLNFGTGGVPDAEDADVIVHEFTHAVSFSINPSINMSSERRAIEEATCDIMAAIYSKRYAPFNWRRLFNWDAPNPFATGVNPFWNGRNGNSTKTYANLTSDPYGSSEIWTSTLLDIEEQIGSDSTIMLMFASLASYTDNTTMPQAAQLFMQADSVLINKHFGWKIGPVFNARLLGNFPTSINEQLNLTNGLTILNTQSFASGEGNAIVNIPLLANVVVYDIQGKKLMEYTKQQGALVLNPADFTSGIYIVRITAENAQLSLKILKY
;
A
#
# COMPACT_ATOMS: atom_id res chain seq x y z
N MET A 1 -56.67 36.24 -43.88
CA MET A 1 -57.14 34.93 -44.38
C MET A 1 -56.06 34.33 -45.25
N HIS A 2 -55.32 33.31 -44.80
CA HIS A 2 -54.66 32.29 -45.62
C HIS A 2 -54.35 31.12 -44.67
N LYS A 3 -55.04 29.99 -44.91
CA LYS A 3 -54.94 28.75 -44.14
C LYS A 3 -53.65 28.02 -44.53
N PHE A 4 -52.80 27.69 -43.56
CA PHE A 4 -51.77 26.67 -43.73
C PHE A 4 -52.32 25.32 -43.25
N ILE A 5 -52.42 24.38 -44.19
CA ILE A 5 -52.78 22.99 -43.96
C ILE A 5 -51.51 22.27 -43.48
N LEU A 6 -51.56 21.72 -42.27
CA LEU A 6 -50.50 20.91 -41.67
C LEU A 6 -50.65 19.47 -42.16
N PHE A 7 -49.68 18.98 -42.94
CA PHE A 7 -49.60 17.56 -43.31
C PHE A 7 -49.03 16.76 -42.13
N LEU A 8 -49.87 15.93 -41.52
CA LEU A 8 -49.47 14.94 -40.52
C LEU A 8 -48.79 13.77 -41.24
N LEU A 9 -47.48 13.60 -41.05
CA LEU A 9 -46.77 12.37 -41.41
C LEU A 9 -46.88 11.39 -40.23
N LEU A 10 -47.73 10.38 -40.40
CA LEU A 10 -47.81 9.20 -39.55
C LEU A 10 -46.54 8.36 -39.74
N LEU A 11 -45.66 8.38 -38.74
CA LEU A 11 -44.63 7.35 -38.57
C LEU A 11 -45.19 6.24 -37.66
N PRO A 12 -45.10 4.96 -38.05
CA PRO A 12 -45.51 3.87 -37.18
C PRO A 12 -44.48 3.73 -36.06
N PHE A 13 -44.91 3.90 -34.81
CA PHE A 13 -44.14 3.42 -33.65
C PHE A 13 -44.17 1.90 -33.65
N THR A 14 -43.16 1.27 -34.27
CA THR A 14 -42.82 -0.10 -33.95
C THR A 14 -42.14 -0.10 -32.59
N VAL A 15 -42.88 -0.46 -31.54
CA VAL A 15 -42.30 -0.88 -30.27
C VAL A 15 -41.49 -2.14 -30.58
N PHE A 16 -40.17 -2.01 -30.66
CA PHE A 16 -39.29 -3.18 -30.60
C PHE A 16 -39.40 -3.76 -29.20
N ALA A 17 -40.26 -4.77 -29.04
CA ALA A 17 -40.09 -5.71 -27.95
C ALA A 17 -38.73 -6.37 -28.17
N GLN A 18 -37.75 -6.06 -27.31
CA GLN A 18 -36.51 -6.83 -27.26
C GLN A 18 -36.91 -8.30 -27.08
N SER A 19 -36.53 -9.14 -28.04
CA SER A 19 -36.54 -10.59 -27.87
C SER A 19 -35.85 -10.92 -26.54
N PRO A 20 -36.43 -11.78 -25.67
CA PRO A 20 -35.80 -12.12 -24.41
C PRO A 20 -34.40 -12.67 -24.71
N GLN A 21 -33.38 -12.08 -24.07
CA GLN A 21 -32.03 -12.63 -24.15
C GLN A 21 -32.08 -14.11 -23.74
N PRO A 22 -31.30 -14.99 -24.40
CA PRO A 22 -31.16 -16.37 -23.96
C PRO A 22 -30.81 -16.37 -22.47
N LEU A 23 -31.49 -17.20 -21.67
CA LEU A 23 -31.30 -17.25 -20.20
C LEU A 23 -29.81 -17.38 -19.83
N THR A 24 -29.05 -18.16 -20.59
CA THR A 24 -27.59 -18.32 -20.44
C THR A 24 -26.79 -17.03 -20.64
N GLU A 25 -27.19 -16.14 -21.55
CA GLU A 25 -26.53 -14.85 -21.78
C GLU A 25 -26.81 -13.87 -20.65
N ALA A 26 -28.05 -13.84 -20.15
CA ALA A 26 -28.43 -13.04 -18.98
C ALA A 26 -27.69 -13.50 -17.71
N LEU A 27 -27.60 -14.81 -17.48
CA LEU A 27 -26.82 -15.39 -16.37
C LEU A 27 -25.33 -15.04 -16.50
N SER A 28 -24.75 -15.13 -17.71
CA SER A 28 -23.34 -14.79 -17.97
C SER A 28 -23.05 -13.30 -17.68
N ASN A 29 -23.96 -12.41 -18.10
CA ASN A 29 -23.84 -10.98 -17.85
C ASN A 29 -23.94 -10.65 -16.35
N ALA A 30 -24.82 -11.33 -15.61
CA ALA A 30 -24.92 -11.17 -14.16
C ALA A 30 -23.63 -11.60 -13.44
N VAL A 31 -23.02 -12.73 -13.84
CA VAL A 31 -21.71 -13.14 -13.29
C VAL A 31 -20.65 -12.07 -13.52
N LYS A 32 -20.55 -11.53 -14.75
CA LYS A 32 -19.60 -10.46 -15.07
C LYS A 32 -19.84 -9.19 -14.25
N GLN A 33 -21.08 -8.82 -13.98
CA GLN A 33 -21.39 -7.67 -13.14
C GLN A 33 -20.98 -7.90 -11.68
N ILE A 34 -21.25 -9.08 -11.12
CA ILE A 34 -20.87 -9.45 -9.75
C ILE A 34 -19.33 -9.40 -9.59
N GLU A 35 -18.59 -9.97 -10.53
CA GLU A 35 -17.13 -10.01 -10.46
C GLU A 35 -16.49 -8.62 -10.65
N ASN A 36 -17.02 -7.82 -11.57
CA ASN A 36 -16.49 -6.48 -11.88
C ASN A 36 -17.02 -5.38 -10.97
N ALA A 37 -17.97 -5.67 -10.07
CA ALA A 37 -18.49 -4.70 -9.12
C ALA A 37 -17.33 -4.21 -8.22
N PRO A 38 -16.98 -2.91 -8.23
CA PRO A 38 -15.90 -2.40 -7.41
C PRO A 38 -16.23 -2.59 -5.93
N ALA A 39 -15.25 -3.07 -5.16
CA ALA A 39 -15.36 -3.10 -3.71
C ALA A 39 -15.18 -1.67 -3.20
N ILE A 40 -16.26 -1.02 -2.74
CA ILE A 40 -16.13 0.31 -2.15
C ILE A 40 -15.59 0.13 -0.73
N ALA A 41 -14.37 0.60 -0.50
CA ALA A 41 -13.78 0.63 0.83
C ALA A 41 -14.56 1.62 1.71
N LYS A 42 -15.06 1.14 2.84
CA LYS A 42 -15.59 1.99 3.90
C LYS A 42 -14.52 2.12 4.97
N PHE A 43 -14.09 3.36 5.21
CA PHE A 43 -13.10 3.72 6.23
C PHE A 43 -13.78 4.25 7.51
N GLU A 44 -14.92 3.68 7.86
CA GLU A 44 -15.61 4.03 9.10
C GLU A 44 -14.91 3.37 10.29
N GLN A 45 -14.43 4.18 11.22
CA GLN A 45 -13.81 3.69 12.46
C GLN A 45 -14.88 3.14 13.40
N LEU A 46 -15.21 1.87 13.20
CA LEU A 46 -16.11 1.12 14.08
C LEU A 46 -15.28 0.29 15.06
N ALA A 47 -15.52 0.48 16.35
CA ALA A 47 -14.93 -0.36 17.39
C ALA A 47 -15.74 -1.66 17.50
N ILE A 48 -15.13 -2.78 17.13
CA ILE A 48 -15.72 -4.10 17.26
C ILE A 48 -15.38 -4.63 18.66
N PRO A 49 -16.36 -4.76 19.58
CA PRO A 49 -16.07 -5.14 20.95
C PRO A 49 -15.65 -6.61 21.03
N ILE A 50 -14.40 -6.84 21.44
CA ILE A 50 -13.87 -8.19 21.71
C ILE A 50 -14.18 -8.54 23.16
N LYS A 51 -14.93 -9.62 23.40
CA LYS A 51 -15.37 -10.02 24.74
C LYS A 51 -14.62 -11.25 25.24
N GLY A 52 -13.93 -11.12 26.38
CA GLY A 52 -13.32 -12.27 27.07
C GLY A 52 -12.32 -13.02 26.20
N THR A 53 -12.49 -14.34 26.04
CA THR A 53 -11.62 -15.22 25.24
C THR A 53 -12.09 -15.41 23.79
N GLN A 54 -13.01 -14.56 23.30
CA GLN A 54 -13.54 -14.66 21.94
C GLN A 54 -12.45 -14.40 20.89
N SER A 55 -12.45 -15.17 19.79
CA SER A 55 -11.54 -14.90 18.67
C SER A 55 -11.92 -13.59 17.95
N ILE A 56 -10.94 -12.93 17.33
CA ILE A 56 -11.19 -11.69 16.56
C ILE A 56 -12.17 -11.94 15.40
N ALA A 57 -12.10 -13.11 14.76
CA ALA A 57 -13.01 -13.48 13.68
C ALA A 57 -14.45 -13.65 14.18
N ASP A 58 -14.64 -14.27 15.34
CA ASP A 58 -15.95 -14.39 15.96
C ASP A 58 -16.49 -13.02 16.40
N ALA A 59 -15.62 -12.11 16.85
CA ALA A 59 -16.00 -10.75 17.23
C ALA A 59 -16.57 -9.98 16.02
N VAL A 60 -15.89 -10.05 14.87
CA VAL A 60 -16.37 -9.48 13.61
C VAL A 60 -17.69 -10.12 13.19
N ARG A 61 -17.76 -11.45 13.19
CA ARG A 61 -18.98 -12.16 12.78
C ARG A 61 -20.19 -11.76 13.63
N ASN A 62 -20.03 -11.74 14.96
CA ASN A 62 -21.08 -11.35 15.88
C ASN A 62 -21.47 -9.86 15.74
N TYR A 63 -20.53 -9.00 15.39
CA TYR A 63 -20.81 -7.59 15.13
C TYR A 63 -21.68 -7.43 13.88
N TYR A 64 -21.30 -8.06 12.77
CA TYR A 64 -22.04 -8.00 11.52
C TYR A 64 -23.43 -8.64 11.61
N GLN A 65 -23.57 -9.76 12.34
CA GLN A 65 -24.87 -10.36 12.61
C GLN A 65 -25.85 -9.37 13.29
N LYS A 66 -25.37 -8.46 14.14
CA LYS A 66 -26.22 -7.46 14.78
C LYS A 66 -26.60 -6.32 13.85
N GLN A 67 -25.69 -5.89 12.98
CA GLN A 67 -25.89 -4.75 12.09
C GLN A 67 -26.73 -5.10 10.86
N HIS A 68 -26.74 -6.37 10.45
CA HIS A 68 -27.39 -6.81 9.23
C HIS A 68 -28.53 -7.79 9.56
N PRO A 69 -29.81 -7.37 9.45
CA PRO A 69 -30.96 -8.23 9.76
C PRO A 69 -30.98 -9.55 8.98
N PHE A 70 -30.47 -9.55 7.74
CA PHE A 70 -30.38 -10.78 6.95
C PHE A 70 -29.48 -11.81 7.64
N LEU A 71 -28.33 -11.44 8.22
CA LEU A 71 -27.41 -12.34 8.92
C LEU A 71 -27.96 -12.96 10.22
N GLN A 72 -29.15 -12.55 10.66
CA GLN A 72 -29.83 -13.13 11.82
C GLN A 72 -30.74 -14.31 11.43
N GLN A 73 -30.97 -14.51 10.13
CA GLN A 73 -31.74 -15.64 9.63
C GLN A 73 -30.90 -16.92 9.70
N GLN A 74 -31.52 -18.03 10.15
CA GLN A 74 -30.83 -19.34 10.25
C GLN A 74 -30.25 -19.81 8.91
N ALA A 75 -30.81 -19.33 7.80
CA ALA A 75 -30.38 -19.68 6.46
C ALA A 75 -29.04 -19.03 6.08
N THR A 76 -28.61 -17.91 6.67
CA THR A 76 -27.48 -17.14 6.14
C THR A 76 -26.38 -16.95 7.18
N ASP A 77 -25.13 -16.91 6.73
CA ASP A 77 -23.96 -16.80 7.61
C ASP A 77 -22.74 -16.24 6.86
N ILE A 78 -21.68 -15.94 7.60
CA ILE A 78 -20.37 -15.60 7.02
C ILE A 78 -19.28 -16.52 7.58
N ASN A 79 -18.62 -17.24 6.68
CA ASN A 79 -17.54 -18.16 7.03
C ASN A 79 -16.18 -17.50 6.81
N LEU A 80 -15.28 -17.63 7.78
CA LEU A 80 -13.91 -17.16 7.65
C LEU A 80 -13.16 -18.01 6.62
N LEU A 81 -12.57 -17.35 5.61
CA LEU A 81 -11.67 -17.98 4.63
C LEU A 81 -10.20 -17.79 5.01
N HIS A 82 -9.82 -16.59 5.44
CA HIS A 82 -8.44 -16.26 5.77
C HIS A 82 -8.34 -15.29 6.94
N ALA A 83 -7.35 -15.50 7.80
CA ALA A 83 -6.97 -14.58 8.86
C ALA A 83 -5.44 -14.44 8.89
N LYS A 84 -4.96 -13.20 8.92
CA LYS A 84 -3.54 -12.87 9.06
C LYS A 84 -3.36 -11.78 10.11
N HIS A 85 -2.34 -11.92 10.95
CA HIS A 85 -1.91 -10.87 11.89
C HIS A 85 -0.61 -10.23 11.38
N THR A 86 -0.53 -8.91 11.45
CA THR A 86 0.63 -8.10 11.05
C THR A 86 0.90 -7.02 12.11
N VAL A 87 1.93 -6.20 11.89
CA VAL A 87 2.28 -5.09 12.79
C VAL A 87 1.20 -4.01 12.92
N ILE A 88 0.28 -3.92 11.95
CA ILE A 88 -0.86 -2.99 11.99
C ILE A 88 -2.15 -3.64 12.50
N GLY A 89 -2.16 -4.96 12.72
CA GLY A 89 -3.25 -5.71 13.33
C GLY A 89 -3.77 -6.88 12.49
N TRP A 90 -5.06 -7.15 12.58
CA TRP A 90 -5.72 -8.32 11.98
C TRP A 90 -6.34 -8.02 10.61
N HIS A 91 -6.17 -8.95 9.68
CA HIS A 91 -6.76 -8.94 8.36
C HIS A 91 -7.61 -10.19 8.18
N LEU A 92 -8.92 -10.01 8.02
CA LEU A 92 -9.90 -11.08 8.00
C LEU A 92 -10.68 -11.06 6.69
N TYR A 93 -10.86 -12.23 6.09
CA TYR A 93 -11.61 -12.40 4.85
C TYR A 93 -12.69 -13.47 5.01
N PHE A 94 -13.92 -13.12 4.70
CA PHE A 94 -15.11 -13.95 4.88
C PHE A 94 -15.89 -14.15 3.58
N GLN A 95 -16.50 -15.33 3.45
CA GLN A 95 -17.43 -15.70 2.39
C GLN A 95 -18.84 -15.80 2.97
N GLN A 96 -19.82 -15.16 2.34
CA GLN A 96 -21.22 -15.34 2.71
C GLN A 96 -21.73 -16.71 2.28
N ILE A 97 -22.49 -17.35 3.15
CA ILE A 97 -23.14 -18.64 2.96
C ILE A 97 -24.66 -18.44 3.09
N TYR A 98 -25.44 -19.05 2.22
CA TYR A 98 -26.90 -19.15 2.34
C TYR A 98 -27.33 -20.62 2.16
N ASN A 99 -28.17 -21.15 3.05
CA ASN A 99 -28.58 -22.55 3.16
C ASN A 99 -27.44 -23.56 2.99
N GLY A 100 -26.27 -23.27 3.59
CA GLY A 100 -25.08 -24.14 3.55
C GLY A 100 -24.21 -24.02 2.30
N PHE A 101 -24.55 -23.16 1.34
CA PHE A 101 -23.77 -22.96 0.10
C PHE A 101 -23.27 -21.51 -0.04
N PRO A 102 -22.08 -21.29 -0.61
CA PRO A 102 -21.53 -19.95 -0.83
C PRO A 102 -22.37 -19.12 -1.81
N VAL A 103 -22.49 -17.82 -1.52
CA VAL A 103 -23.07 -16.83 -2.42
C VAL A 103 -21.96 -16.19 -3.26
N LEU A 104 -22.00 -16.39 -4.58
CA LEU A 104 -20.93 -15.99 -5.49
C LEU A 104 -20.71 -14.47 -5.43
N GLY A 105 -19.45 -14.06 -5.22
CA GLY A 105 -19.05 -12.64 -5.12
C GLY A 105 -19.40 -11.92 -3.82
N ALA A 106 -20.26 -12.52 -2.98
CA ALA A 106 -20.67 -11.94 -1.72
C ALA A 106 -19.65 -12.23 -0.61
N THR A 107 -18.77 -11.26 -0.38
CA THR A 107 -17.61 -11.40 0.51
C THR A 107 -17.49 -10.21 1.45
N LEU A 108 -16.79 -10.41 2.56
CA LEU A 108 -16.50 -9.37 3.53
C LEU A 108 -15.01 -9.42 3.89
N LYS A 109 -14.29 -8.33 3.66
CA LYS A 109 -12.91 -8.14 4.15
C LYS A 109 -12.92 -7.08 5.25
N VAL A 110 -12.36 -7.42 6.41
CA VAL A 110 -12.25 -6.50 7.55
C VAL A 110 -10.80 -6.45 8.01
N ASN A 111 -10.23 -5.26 8.03
CA ASN A 111 -8.91 -5.00 8.62
C ASN A 111 -9.11 -4.25 9.93
N LEU A 112 -8.43 -4.68 10.99
CA LEU A 112 -8.59 -4.21 12.36
C LEU A 112 -7.22 -3.97 12.97
N ASN A 113 -7.08 -3.00 13.87
CA ASN A 113 -5.92 -2.95 14.74
C ASN A 113 -6.05 -3.97 15.90
N ASP A 114 -5.00 -4.11 16.70
CA ASP A 114 -4.98 -5.04 17.85
C ASP A 114 -5.99 -4.72 18.96
N GLN A 115 -6.58 -3.51 18.92
CA GLN A 115 -7.61 -3.07 19.85
C GLN A 115 -9.03 -3.36 19.33
N GLY A 116 -9.17 -3.98 18.15
CA GLY A 116 -10.46 -4.29 17.53
C GLY A 116 -11.13 -3.08 16.86
N VAL A 117 -10.38 -2.00 16.59
CA VAL A 117 -10.87 -0.86 15.83
C VAL A 117 -10.67 -1.12 14.35
N THR A 118 -11.73 -0.92 13.56
CA THR A 118 -11.72 -1.18 12.13
C THR A 118 -10.88 -0.15 11.38
N LEU A 119 -9.90 -0.62 10.60
CA LEU A 119 -9.03 0.18 9.73
C LEU A 119 -9.65 0.34 8.33
N SER A 120 -10.24 -0.73 7.80
CA SER A 120 -11.01 -0.70 6.55
C SER A 120 -11.94 -1.90 6.42
N VAL A 121 -13.05 -1.67 5.73
CA VAL A 121 -14.05 -2.68 5.39
C VAL A 121 -14.30 -2.69 3.90
N PHE A 122 -14.28 -3.87 3.30
CA PHE A 122 -14.81 -4.11 1.96
C PHE A 122 -16.00 -5.06 2.09
N ASP A 123 -17.20 -4.51 1.96
CA ASP A 123 -18.46 -5.22 2.18
C ASP A 123 -19.18 -5.40 0.84
N LYS A 124 -19.28 -6.65 0.39
CA LYS A 124 -20.07 -7.07 -0.77
C LYS A 124 -21.18 -8.05 -0.38
N LEU A 125 -21.59 -8.07 0.89
CA LEU A 125 -22.61 -9.01 1.34
C LEU A 125 -23.94 -8.76 0.62
N ALA A 126 -24.58 -9.84 0.21
CA ALA A 126 -25.90 -9.83 -0.40
C ALA A 126 -26.98 -9.76 0.68
N ASN A 127 -27.98 -8.88 0.47
CA ASN A 127 -29.14 -8.81 1.34
C ASN A 127 -30.06 -10.00 1.09
N THR A 128 -29.88 -11.07 1.87
CA THR A 128 -30.63 -12.32 1.74
C THR A 128 -31.96 -12.33 2.50
N GLN A 129 -32.37 -11.19 3.08
CA GLN A 129 -33.53 -11.11 3.98
C GLN A 129 -34.84 -11.59 3.34
N TYR A 130 -35.00 -11.34 2.04
CA TYR A 130 -36.22 -11.62 1.29
C TYR A 130 -36.14 -12.88 0.41
N TRP A 131 -35.04 -13.62 0.50
CA TRP A 131 -34.87 -14.85 -0.24
C TRP A 131 -35.79 -15.93 0.34
N ASN A 132 -36.79 -16.34 -0.42
CA ASN A 132 -37.78 -17.34 -0.02
C ASN A 132 -37.53 -18.69 -0.72
N VAL A 133 -36.33 -19.24 -0.57
CA VAL A 133 -36.01 -20.55 -1.15
C VAL A 133 -36.36 -21.65 -0.14
N GLN A 134 -37.60 -22.12 -0.17
CA GLN A 134 -38.03 -23.28 0.63
C GLN A 134 -37.71 -24.58 -0.10
N GLY A 135 -36.84 -25.40 0.50
CA GLY A 135 -36.59 -26.76 0.05
C GLY A 135 -35.37 -27.36 0.73
N SER A 136 -35.50 -28.56 1.26
CA SER A 136 -34.37 -29.39 1.69
C SER A 136 -33.49 -29.68 0.47
N LEU A 137 -32.52 -28.83 0.22
CA LEU A 137 -31.49 -29.08 -0.79
C LEU A 137 -30.63 -30.23 -0.25
N ASN A 138 -30.71 -31.40 -0.88
CA ASN A 138 -29.86 -32.55 -0.52
C ASN A 138 -28.39 -32.09 -0.47
N ALA A 139 -27.76 -32.23 0.69
CA ALA A 139 -26.38 -31.82 0.97
C ALA A 139 -25.32 -32.58 0.14
N ALA A 140 -25.73 -33.58 -0.65
CA ALA A 140 -24.86 -34.53 -1.34
C ALA A 140 -24.36 -34.08 -2.72
N VAL A 141 -24.61 -32.84 -3.16
CA VAL A 141 -24.03 -32.34 -4.41
C VAL A 141 -22.95 -31.32 -4.07
N GLU A 142 -21.70 -31.79 -4.12
CA GLU A 142 -20.50 -30.96 -4.03
C GLU A 142 -20.59 -29.82 -5.08
N ASN A 143 -19.98 -28.67 -4.79
CA ASN A 143 -19.78 -27.56 -5.72
C ASN A 143 -20.98 -26.65 -6.07
N ARG A 144 -22.04 -26.63 -5.25
CA ARG A 144 -23.15 -25.66 -5.41
C ARG A 144 -22.78 -24.25 -4.95
N VAL A 145 -23.26 -23.24 -5.68
CA VAL A 145 -23.16 -21.81 -5.33
C VAL A 145 -24.50 -21.12 -5.58
N TRP A 146 -24.76 -20.02 -4.87
CA TRP A 146 -25.86 -19.10 -5.20
C TRP A 146 -25.36 -17.99 -6.12
N LEU A 147 -26.02 -17.83 -7.26
CA LEU A 147 -25.83 -16.71 -8.17
C LEU A 147 -26.97 -15.71 -7.97
N ILE A 148 -26.66 -14.41 -7.94
CA ILE A 148 -27.67 -13.35 -7.80
C ILE A 148 -27.95 -12.77 -9.18
N VAL A 149 -29.21 -12.81 -9.61
CA VAL A 149 -29.61 -12.26 -10.91
C VAL A 149 -30.85 -11.42 -10.69
N ASN A 150 -30.74 -10.11 -10.91
CA ASN A 150 -31.81 -9.14 -10.63
C ASN A 150 -32.36 -9.28 -9.20
N ASP A 151 -31.46 -9.33 -8.20
CA ASP A 151 -31.74 -9.50 -6.77
C ASP A 151 -32.36 -10.85 -6.34
N GLU A 152 -32.57 -11.77 -7.27
CA GLU A 152 -33.10 -13.11 -7.00
C GLU A 152 -31.99 -14.18 -6.96
N PRO A 153 -32.06 -15.13 -6.00
CA PRO A 153 -31.09 -16.21 -5.90
C PRO A 153 -31.40 -17.36 -6.86
N ILE A 154 -30.39 -17.77 -7.63
CA ILE A 154 -30.45 -18.91 -8.54
C ILE A 154 -29.37 -19.91 -8.14
N ILE A 155 -29.70 -21.21 -8.17
CA ILE A 155 -28.71 -22.28 -7.95
C ILE A 155 -27.85 -22.42 -9.20
N ALA A 156 -26.54 -22.41 -9.00
CA ALA A 156 -25.56 -22.77 -10.00
C ALA A 156 -24.54 -23.77 -9.44
N TYR A 157 -23.81 -24.42 -10.34
CA TYR A 157 -22.79 -25.41 -10.01
C TYR A 157 -21.43 -24.93 -10.50
N GLN A 158 -20.48 -24.80 -9.58
CA GLN A 158 -19.15 -24.27 -9.85
C GLN A 158 -18.10 -25.38 -9.85
N GLN A 159 -17.62 -25.78 -11.02
CA GLN A 159 -16.59 -26.80 -11.13
C GLN A 159 -15.23 -26.18 -11.46
N SER A 160 -14.17 -26.66 -10.79
CA SER A 160 -12.79 -26.37 -11.16
C SER A 160 -12.16 -27.60 -11.82
N VAL A 161 -11.85 -27.52 -13.12
CA VAL A 161 -11.23 -28.62 -13.89
C VAL A 161 -10.13 -28.07 -14.79
N SER A 162 -8.92 -28.63 -14.70
CA SER A 162 -7.80 -28.33 -15.60
C SER A 162 -7.49 -26.83 -15.74
N GLY A 163 -7.56 -26.08 -14.63
CA GLY A 163 -7.30 -24.64 -14.63
C GLY A 163 -8.43 -23.79 -15.21
N TYR A 164 -9.61 -24.34 -15.44
CA TYR A 164 -10.83 -23.57 -15.72
C TYR A 164 -11.78 -23.62 -14.54
N GLN A 165 -12.41 -22.49 -14.24
CA GLN A 165 -13.57 -22.42 -13.37
C GLN A 165 -14.80 -22.28 -14.25
N ARG A 166 -15.67 -23.28 -14.21
CA ARG A 166 -16.90 -23.34 -15.00
C ARG A 166 -18.09 -23.21 -14.07
N LEU A 167 -19.02 -22.36 -14.46
CA LEU A 167 -20.31 -22.22 -13.79
C LEU A 167 -21.40 -22.77 -14.70
N TYR A 168 -22.22 -23.67 -14.17
CA TYR A 168 -23.34 -24.29 -14.86
C TYR A 168 -24.66 -23.91 -14.20
N ASP A 169 -25.74 -23.83 -14.98
CA ASP A 169 -27.09 -23.65 -14.45
C ASP A 169 -27.65 -24.94 -13.83
N ALA A 170 -28.87 -24.86 -13.30
CA ALA A 170 -29.54 -25.99 -12.65
C ALA A 170 -29.80 -27.18 -13.60
N GLN A 171 -29.79 -26.96 -14.92
CA GLN A 171 -30.04 -27.94 -15.97
C GLN A 171 -28.74 -28.51 -16.55
N GLY A 172 -27.58 -28.01 -16.12
CA GLY A 172 -26.26 -28.42 -16.60
C GLY A 172 -25.75 -27.66 -17.82
N ASN A 173 -26.41 -26.57 -18.24
CA ASN A 173 -25.89 -25.73 -19.31
C ASN A 173 -24.79 -24.81 -18.76
N LEU A 174 -23.74 -24.61 -19.56
CA LEU A 174 -22.64 -23.72 -19.20
C LEU A 174 -23.12 -22.25 -19.20
N ILE A 175 -22.96 -21.56 -18.07
CA ILE A 175 -23.23 -20.12 -17.91
C ILE A 175 -21.98 -19.32 -18.31
N ILE A 176 -20.84 -19.69 -17.72
CA ILE A 176 -19.56 -19.07 -18.02
C ILE A 176 -18.44 -20.09 -17.79
N GLU A 177 -17.47 -20.07 -18.70
CA GLU A 177 -16.17 -20.70 -18.49
C GLU A 177 -15.17 -19.57 -18.31
N LYS A 178 -14.50 -19.58 -17.16
CA LYS A 178 -13.38 -18.71 -16.87
C LYS A 178 -12.13 -19.54 -17.05
N ASP A 179 -11.26 -19.08 -17.93
CA ASP A 179 -9.89 -19.56 -17.95
C ASP A 179 -9.20 -19.07 -16.69
N THR A 180 -9.28 -19.87 -15.63
CA THR A 180 -8.53 -19.55 -14.42
C THR A 180 -7.05 -19.73 -14.63
N ARG A 181 -6.52 -20.22 -15.77
CA ARG A 181 -5.07 -20.18 -16.09
C ARG A 181 -4.57 -18.78 -16.43
N LEU A 182 -5.47 -17.81 -16.61
CA LEU A 182 -5.13 -16.39 -16.59
C LEU A 182 -4.86 -15.89 -15.16
N TYR A 183 -5.41 -16.57 -14.14
CA TYR A 183 -5.21 -16.31 -12.70
C TYR A 183 -4.27 -17.33 -12.03
N PHE A 184 -4.14 -18.52 -12.63
CA PHE A 184 -3.19 -19.59 -12.44
C PHE A 184 -2.27 -19.56 -13.65
N LEU A 185 -1.48 -18.50 -13.77
CA LEU A 185 -0.35 -18.55 -14.67
C LEU A 185 0.41 -19.85 -14.34
N HIS A 186 0.41 -20.77 -15.32
CA HIS A 186 1.10 -22.06 -15.37
C HIS A 186 1.85 -22.38 -14.10
N ASP A 187 1.43 -23.39 -13.32
CA ASP A 187 2.07 -23.86 -12.07
C ASP A 187 3.40 -23.14 -11.84
N ASP A 188 3.33 -21.95 -11.20
CA ASP A 188 4.52 -21.13 -10.98
C ASP A 188 5.48 -22.04 -10.23
N THR A 189 6.49 -22.50 -10.94
CA THR A 189 7.46 -23.44 -10.41
C THR A 189 8.58 -22.63 -9.84
N ILE A 190 9.08 -23.09 -8.70
CA ILE A 190 10.19 -22.43 -8.06
C ILE A 190 11.47 -22.90 -8.73
N VAL A 191 12.23 -21.97 -9.30
CA VAL A 191 13.57 -22.21 -9.81
C VAL A 191 14.63 -21.66 -8.87
N SER A 192 15.85 -22.17 -8.98
CA SER A 192 17.02 -21.57 -8.35
C SER A 192 17.59 -20.51 -9.28
N ALA A 193 17.84 -19.30 -8.79
CA ALA A 193 18.45 -18.25 -9.59
C ALA A 193 19.53 -17.50 -8.79
N LYS A 194 20.33 -16.68 -9.48
CA LYS A 194 21.32 -15.81 -8.84
C LYS A 194 21.03 -14.34 -9.12
N VAL A 195 21.06 -13.51 -8.07
CA VAL A 195 20.79 -12.06 -8.12
C VAL A 195 21.78 -11.29 -7.23
N PHE A 196 21.96 -10.00 -7.48
CA PHE A 196 22.39 -9.06 -6.44
C PHE A 196 21.22 -8.71 -5.53
N ARG A 197 21.50 -8.35 -4.27
CA ARG A 197 20.42 -8.18 -3.27
C ARG A 197 20.81 -7.20 -2.16
N PRO A 198 20.48 -5.90 -2.27
CA PRO A 198 19.80 -5.27 -3.41
C PRO A 198 20.75 -5.07 -4.60
N ASP A 199 22.01 -4.79 -4.30
CA ASP A 199 23.09 -4.54 -5.25
C ASP A 199 24.36 -5.28 -4.75
N PRO A 200 25.48 -5.29 -5.50
CA PRO A 200 26.67 -6.06 -5.10
C PRO A 200 27.48 -5.41 -3.97
N LEU A 201 27.18 -4.18 -3.56
CA LEU A 201 28.00 -3.36 -2.67
C LEU A 201 27.38 -3.16 -1.29
N THR A 202 26.07 -2.94 -1.25
CA THR A 202 25.30 -2.67 -0.03
C THR A 202 25.45 -3.77 1.03
N PRO A 203 25.36 -5.08 0.70
CA PRO A 203 25.52 -6.15 1.69
C PRO A 203 26.92 -6.25 2.30
N ILE A 204 27.94 -5.81 1.57
CA ILE A 204 29.35 -5.87 2.01
C ILE A 204 29.88 -4.52 2.52
N GLY A 205 29.03 -3.47 2.53
CA GLY A 205 29.36 -2.18 3.12
C GLY A 205 30.46 -1.40 2.40
N VAL A 206 30.54 -1.52 1.07
CA VAL A 206 31.57 -0.83 0.26
C VAL A 206 30.98 0.24 -0.64
N ILE A 207 31.76 1.28 -0.91
CA ILE A 207 31.36 2.34 -1.85
C ILE A 207 31.93 2.02 -3.24
N ALA A 208 31.07 2.09 -4.26
CA ALA A 208 31.44 1.89 -5.65
C ALA A 208 32.67 2.73 -6.03
N GLY A 209 33.68 2.10 -6.61
CA GLY A 209 34.89 2.73 -7.13
C GLY A 209 35.89 3.26 -6.12
N LEU A 210 35.60 3.20 -4.82
CA LEU A 210 36.55 3.59 -3.78
C LEU A 210 37.86 2.81 -3.95
N ASN A 211 38.97 3.54 -4.06
CA ASN A 211 40.32 3.00 -4.29
C ASN A 211 40.45 2.11 -5.55
N GLY A 212 39.56 2.23 -6.53
CA GLY A 212 39.68 1.48 -7.78
C GLY A 212 39.22 0.01 -7.72
N THR A 213 38.71 -0.47 -6.58
CA THR A 213 38.53 -1.92 -6.35
C THR A 213 37.16 -2.43 -6.81
N TYR A 214 36.07 -1.93 -6.24
CA TYR A 214 34.72 -2.39 -6.55
C TYR A 214 34.11 -1.54 -7.66
N GLN A 215 34.39 -1.88 -8.93
CA GLN A 215 33.98 -1.09 -10.09
C GLN A 215 33.24 -1.92 -11.14
N HIS A 216 32.48 -1.22 -11.98
CA HIS A 216 31.67 -1.79 -13.05
C HIS A 216 32.48 -2.54 -14.13
N PHE A 217 33.72 -2.10 -14.42
CA PHE A 217 34.63 -2.70 -15.41
C PHE A 217 33.96 -3.13 -16.73
N LYS A 218 33.17 -2.23 -17.33
CA LYS A 218 32.49 -2.41 -18.63
C LYS A 218 31.74 -3.74 -18.73
N ASP A 219 30.88 -3.96 -17.75
CA ASP A 219 30.02 -5.12 -17.65
C ASP A 219 30.74 -6.48 -17.64
N SER A 220 31.99 -6.50 -17.17
CA SER A 220 32.75 -7.75 -17.06
C SER A 220 32.32 -8.61 -15.86
N ASP A 221 32.66 -9.90 -15.94
CA ASP A 221 32.57 -10.87 -14.84
C ASP A 221 33.70 -10.67 -13.82
N TYR A 222 34.02 -9.43 -13.48
CA TYR A 222 35.02 -9.10 -12.48
C TYR A 222 34.70 -9.80 -11.16
N ALA A 223 35.61 -10.67 -10.71
CA ALA A 223 35.32 -11.67 -9.68
C ALA A 223 34.75 -11.08 -8.38
N LEU A 224 35.26 -9.94 -7.91
CA LEU A 224 34.79 -9.34 -6.66
C LEU A 224 33.33 -8.86 -6.72
N ILE A 225 32.83 -8.50 -7.90
CA ILE A 225 31.43 -8.10 -8.12
C ILE A 225 30.60 -9.33 -8.48
N ASN A 226 31.08 -10.15 -9.41
CA ASN A 226 30.42 -11.37 -9.88
C ASN A 226 30.14 -12.37 -8.75
N ASN A 227 31.00 -12.41 -7.72
CA ASN A 227 30.83 -13.28 -6.55
C ASN A 227 29.85 -12.75 -5.50
N GLN A 228 29.34 -11.51 -5.64
CA GLN A 228 28.32 -10.95 -4.73
C GLN A 228 26.90 -11.42 -5.07
N ARG A 229 26.74 -12.21 -6.13
CA ARG A 229 25.47 -12.84 -6.44
C ARG A 229 25.10 -13.87 -5.37
N VAL A 230 23.86 -13.79 -4.90
CA VAL A 230 23.30 -14.72 -3.92
C VAL A 230 22.28 -15.65 -4.59
N ASP A 231 22.20 -16.88 -4.09
CA ASP A 231 21.17 -17.83 -4.53
C ASP A 231 19.80 -17.42 -3.99
N VAL A 232 18.80 -17.43 -4.87
CA VAL A 232 17.41 -17.11 -4.55
C VAL A 232 16.45 -18.13 -5.14
N LYS A 233 15.24 -18.13 -4.60
CA LYS A 233 14.09 -18.83 -5.17
C LYS A 233 13.25 -17.83 -5.92
N LEU A 234 12.89 -18.16 -7.15
CA LEU A 234 12.13 -17.31 -8.04
C LEU A 234 10.95 -18.11 -8.60
N PRO A 235 9.69 -17.70 -8.38
CA PRO A 235 8.57 -18.27 -9.11
C PRO A 235 8.67 -17.90 -10.60
N VAL A 236 8.55 -18.90 -11.46
CA VAL A 236 8.55 -18.77 -12.91
C VAL A 236 7.58 -19.75 -13.56
N THR A 237 7.20 -19.49 -14.81
CA THR A 237 6.33 -20.35 -15.62
C THR A 237 7.15 -21.45 -16.30
N PHE A 238 6.70 -22.70 -16.18
CA PHE A 238 7.16 -23.82 -17.02
C PHE A 238 6.08 -24.20 -18.02
N ASN A 239 6.39 -24.15 -19.32
CA ASN A 239 5.40 -24.38 -20.39
C ASN A 239 5.32 -25.85 -20.86
N GLY A 240 5.91 -26.78 -20.11
CA GLY A 240 6.04 -28.19 -20.50
C GLY A 240 7.35 -28.54 -21.21
N SER A 241 8.12 -27.55 -21.66
CA SER A 241 9.43 -27.74 -22.32
C SER A 241 10.54 -26.89 -21.71
N VAL A 242 10.27 -25.60 -21.49
CA VAL A 242 11.25 -24.64 -20.99
C VAL A 242 10.70 -23.84 -19.81
N PHE A 243 11.60 -23.44 -18.91
CA PHE A 243 11.34 -22.45 -17.88
C PHE A 243 11.47 -21.06 -18.50
N GLN A 244 10.48 -20.20 -18.29
CA GLN A 244 10.40 -18.85 -18.84
C GLN A 244 10.40 -17.85 -17.69
N LEU A 245 11.18 -16.77 -17.78
CA LEU A 245 11.18 -15.68 -16.79
C LEU A 245 9.88 -14.88 -16.84
N LYS A 246 8.84 -15.48 -16.25
CA LYS A 246 7.45 -15.02 -16.25
C LYS A 246 6.75 -15.62 -15.03
N ASN A 247 5.98 -14.85 -14.29
CA ASN A 247 5.14 -15.33 -13.18
C ASN A 247 3.87 -14.50 -13.07
N LYS A 248 3.06 -14.71 -12.02
CA LYS A 248 1.80 -13.96 -11.86
C LYS A 248 1.89 -12.43 -11.91
N TYR A 249 3.02 -11.84 -11.56
CA TYR A 249 3.16 -10.38 -11.45
C TYR A 249 3.80 -9.75 -12.68
N ALA A 250 4.77 -10.42 -13.30
CA ALA A 250 5.51 -9.84 -14.40
C ALA A 250 6.08 -10.90 -15.35
N ARG A 251 6.51 -10.44 -16.53
CA ARG A 251 7.22 -11.25 -17.52
C ARG A 251 8.33 -10.45 -18.18
N ILE A 252 9.47 -11.10 -18.40
CA ILE A 252 10.51 -10.58 -19.27
C ILE A 252 10.02 -10.64 -20.71
N TYR A 253 10.19 -9.53 -21.43
CA TYR A 253 9.71 -9.34 -22.79
C TYR A 253 10.58 -8.29 -23.49
N ASP A 254 10.92 -8.53 -24.75
CA ASP A 254 11.53 -7.51 -25.61
C ASP A 254 10.43 -6.55 -26.07
N THR A 255 10.39 -5.34 -25.51
CA THR A 255 9.45 -4.27 -25.90
C THR A 255 9.96 -3.50 -27.13
N SER A 256 11.22 -3.72 -27.52
CA SER A 256 11.91 -2.93 -28.51
C SER A 256 11.68 -3.45 -29.94
N PHE A 257 11.11 -2.61 -30.80
CA PHE A 257 11.14 -2.83 -32.27
C PHE A 257 12.47 -2.34 -32.89
N LYS A 258 13.47 -1.97 -32.06
CA LYS A 258 14.76 -1.37 -32.44
C LYS A 258 15.83 -1.84 -31.45
N ALA A 259 17.07 -1.96 -31.93
CA ALA A 259 18.18 -2.52 -31.16
C ALA A 259 18.41 -1.90 -29.75
N PRO A 260 18.81 -2.71 -28.76
CA PRO A 260 19.22 -4.11 -28.91
C PRO A 260 18.07 -5.10 -28.73
N ASN A 261 17.79 -5.91 -29.76
CA ASN A 261 16.76 -6.94 -29.71
C ASN A 261 17.34 -8.17 -29.00
N ILE A 262 17.03 -8.33 -27.72
CA ILE A 262 17.53 -9.44 -26.89
C ILE A 262 16.34 -10.27 -26.43
N ASP A 263 16.26 -11.50 -26.93
CA ASP A 263 15.20 -12.42 -26.54
C ASP A 263 15.26 -12.73 -25.03
N PRO A 264 14.10 -12.81 -24.35
CA PRO A 264 14.04 -13.19 -22.94
C PRO A 264 14.78 -14.50 -22.65
N ALA A 265 15.60 -14.52 -21.60
CA ALA A 265 16.30 -15.73 -21.20
C ALA A 265 15.32 -16.86 -20.82
N THR A 266 15.64 -18.08 -21.27
CA THR A 266 14.92 -19.31 -20.93
C THR A 266 15.90 -20.37 -20.43
N SER A 267 15.39 -21.40 -19.75
CA SER A 267 16.20 -22.53 -19.28
C SER A 267 15.52 -23.86 -19.53
N LEU A 268 16.30 -24.90 -19.84
CA LEU A 268 15.83 -26.29 -19.93
C LEU A 268 15.82 -27.00 -18.56
N THR A 269 16.38 -26.36 -17.54
CA THR A 269 16.49 -26.89 -16.18
C THR A 269 15.89 -25.89 -15.20
N PRO A 270 15.51 -26.28 -13.97
CA PRO A 270 14.93 -25.36 -12.98
C PRO A 270 15.98 -24.43 -12.35
N THR A 271 16.90 -23.90 -13.16
CA THR A 271 18.03 -23.08 -12.74
C THR A 271 18.29 -21.95 -13.74
N PHE A 272 18.42 -20.72 -13.23
CA PHE A 272 18.90 -19.53 -13.94
C PHE A 272 20.14 -18.99 -13.23
N ASN A 273 21.30 -19.60 -13.52
CA ASN A 273 22.58 -19.24 -12.91
C ASN A 273 23.47 -18.57 -13.96
N PHE A 274 23.31 -17.26 -14.11
CA PHE A 274 24.07 -16.45 -15.05
C PHE A 274 25.23 -15.75 -14.37
N THR A 275 26.34 -15.61 -15.09
CA THR A 275 27.39 -14.65 -14.77
C THR A 275 26.89 -13.22 -15.01
N ARG A 276 27.61 -12.21 -14.54
CA ARG A 276 27.10 -10.83 -14.53
C ARG A 276 26.99 -10.31 -15.96
N GLN A 277 27.99 -10.62 -16.77
CA GLN A 277 28.07 -10.25 -18.18
C GLN A 277 26.97 -10.88 -19.05
N GLN A 278 26.36 -11.99 -18.62
CA GLN A 278 25.33 -12.66 -19.41
C GLN A 278 24.00 -11.91 -19.31
N ASN A 279 23.36 -11.63 -20.45
CA ASN A 279 22.11 -10.85 -20.52
C ASN A 279 21.01 -11.39 -19.60
N GLY A 280 20.89 -12.72 -19.48
CA GLY A 280 19.92 -13.35 -18.60
C GLY A 280 20.08 -13.00 -17.11
N PHE A 281 21.23 -12.49 -16.67
CA PHE A 281 21.39 -11.98 -15.31
C PHE A 281 20.51 -10.74 -15.06
N LYS A 282 20.46 -9.80 -16.00
CA LYS A 282 19.62 -8.59 -15.94
C LYS A 282 18.13 -8.98 -15.94
N ASP A 283 17.75 -9.94 -16.77
CA ASP A 283 16.39 -10.49 -16.82
C ASP A 283 15.97 -11.07 -15.46
N VAL A 284 16.83 -11.88 -14.85
CA VAL A 284 16.58 -12.50 -13.54
C VAL A 284 16.48 -11.45 -12.43
N MET A 285 17.38 -10.46 -12.42
CA MET A 285 17.34 -9.32 -11.49
C MET A 285 16.00 -8.60 -11.57
N ALA A 286 15.61 -8.17 -12.78
CA ALA A 286 14.40 -7.39 -12.99
C ALA A 286 13.14 -8.16 -12.55
N LEU A 287 12.98 -9.42 -12.96
CA LEU A 287 11.85 -10.24 -12.54
C LEU A 287 11.83 -10.48 -11.02
N TYR A 288 12.99 -10.80 -10.42
CA TYR A 288 13.09 -11.08 -8.99
C TYR A 288 12.71 -9.86 -8.15
N HIS A 289 13.27 -8.68 -8.46
CA HIS A 289 13.02 -7.48 -7.66
C HIS A 289 11.60 -6.94 -7.83
N VAL A 290 11.01 -7.00 -9.02
CA VAL A 290 9.57 -6.69 -9.23
C VAL A 290 8.70 -7.64 -8.42
N THR A 291 8.98 -8.95 -8.49
CA THR A 291 8.19 -9.98 -7.78
C THR A 291 8.22 -9.76 -6.27
N ASN A 292 9.41 -9.60 -5.68
CA ASN A 292 9.53 -9.41 -4.23
C ASN A 292 8.93 -8.08 -3.77
N THR A 293 8.98 -7.04 -4.60
CA THR A 293 8.37 -5.74 -4.28
C THR A 293 6.85 -5.85 -4.27
N GLN A 294 6.26 -6.49 -5.28
CA GLN A 294 4.82 -6.73 -5.33
C GLN A 294 4.35 -7.59 -4.15
N GLU A 295 5.06 -8.67 -3.83
CA GLU A 295 4.73 -9.51 -2.67
C GLU A 295 4.80 -8.76 -1.35
N TYR A 296 5.79 -7.88 -1.20
CA TYR A 296 5.90 -7.03 -0.03
C TYR A 296 4.73 -6.04 0.06
N LEU A 297 4.36 -5.35 -1.03
CA LEU A 297 3.20 -4.46 -1.05
C LEU A 297 1.90 -5.21 -0.73
N HIS A 298 1.72 -6.41 -1.28
CA HIS A 298 0.58 -7.28 -0.96
C HIS A 298 0.54 -7.62 0.53
N SER A 299 1.71 -7.82 1.15
CA SER A 299 1.81 -8.12 2.58
C SER A 299 1.29 -6.99 3.47
N LEU A 300 1.34 -5.73 2.97
CA LEU A 300 0.80 -4.51 3.57
C LEU A 300 -0.66 -4.23 3.17
N GLY A 301 -1.25 -5.06 2.30
CA GLY A 301 -2.60 -4.88 1.78
C GLY A 301 -2.71 -3.91 0.59
N ILE A 302 -1.59 -3.55 -0.04
CA ILE A 302 -1.53 -2.74 -1.26
C ILE A 302 -1.46 -3.70 -2.45
N ASP A 303 -2.49 -3.74 -3.28
CA ASP A 303 -2.67 -4.72 -4.37
C ASP A 303 -3.21 -4.01 -5.63
N GLU A 304 -2.51 -2.97 -6.08
CA GLU A 304 -3.03 -2.07 -7.13
C GLU A 304 -2.54 -2.43 -8.53
N VAL A 305 -1.34 -3.00 -8.67
CA VAL A 305 -0.87 -3.56 -9.94
C VAL A 305 -1.51 -4.94 -10.15
N LYS A 306 -2.70 -4.95 -10.76
CA LYS A 306 -3.53 -6.16 -10.97
C LYS A 306 -3.33 -6.83 -12.33
N TYR A 307 -2.26 -6.50 -13.03
CA TYR A 307 -1.96 -6.99 -14.37
C TYR A 307 -0.52 -7.52 -14.41
N GLN A 308 -0.24 -8.45 -15.33
CA GLN A 308 1.11 -8.95 -15.55
C GLN A 308 1.94 -7.91 -16.29
N LEU A 309 2.87 -7.26 -15.57
CA LEU A 309 3.72 -6.20 -16.11
C LEU A 309 4.78 -6.76 -17.07
N LYS A 310 4.99 -6.09 -18.21
CA LYS A 310 6.08 -6.43 -19.13
C LYS A 310 7.35 -5.75 -18.67
N ILE A 311 8.47 -6.43 -18.76
CA ILE A 311 9.77 -5.89 -18.39
C ILE A 311 10.76 -6.15 -19.52
N ASP A 312 11.32 -5.09 -20.07
CA ASP A 312 12.47 -5.16 -20.98
C ASP A 312 13.73 -4.69 -20.24
N ALA A 313 14.57 -5.66 -19.88
CA ALA A 313 15.82 -5.42 -19.16
C ALA A 313 16.93 -4.87 -20.06
N HIS A 314 16.69 -4.75 -21.37
CA HIS A 314 17.68 -4.33 -22.37
C HIS A 314 17.09 -3.34 -23.39
N SER A 315 16.02 -2.62 -23.03
CA SER A 315 15.22 -1.80 -23.96
C SER A 315 16.02 -0.78 -24.80
N ARG A 316 17.23 -0.41 -24.35
CA ARG A 316 18.09 0.58 -25.03
C ARG A 316 19.55 0.54 -24.57
N THR A 317 20.44 1.12 -25.37
CA THR A 317 21.88 1.20 -25.07
C THR A 317 22.29 2.42 -24.23
N SER A 318 21.38 3.36 -23.98
CA SER A 318 21.63 4.52 -23.10
C SER A 318 21.46 4.13 -21.64
N ASP A 319 22.16 4.83 -20.75
CA ASP A 319 21.99 4.78 -19.29
C ASP A 319 20.71 5.55 -18.92
N GLN A 320 19.56 4.88 -19.03
CA GLN A 320 18.22 5.44 -18.86
C GLN A 320 17.19 4.32 -18.70
N SER A 321 16.36 4.47 -17.68
CA SER A 321 15.21 3.61 -17.37
C SER A 321 13.93 4.42 -17.29
N TYR A 322 12.79 3.77 -17.52
CA TYR A 322 11.47 4.39 -17.44
C TYR A 322 10.33 3.35 -17.38
N PHE A 323 9.28 3.71 -16.67
CA PHE A 323 7.95 3.14 -16.79
C PHE A 323 7.17 3.79 -17.95
N GLU A 324 6.59 2.96 -18.83
CA GLU A 324 5.73 3.40 -19.92
C GLU A 324 4.27 3.02 -19.62
N TYR A 325 3.37 4.01 -19.71
CA TYR A 325 1.92 3.82 -19.62
C TYR A 325 1.24 4.24 -20.92
N ASP A 326 1.12 3.28 -21.84
CA ASP A 326 0.18 3.29 -22.97
C ASP A 326 -0.07 1.82 -23.35
N GLY A 327 -0.74 1.51 -24.47
CA GLY A 327 -1.18 0.17 -24.92
C GLY A 327 -0.14 -0.98 -24.88
N ASP A 328 1.10 -0.71 -24.49
CA ASP A 328 2.16 -1.65 -24.12
C ASP A 328 2.83 -1.35 -22.76
N THR A 329 2.04 -1.32 -21.68
CA THR A 329 2.52 -0.99 -20.32
C THR A 329 3.73 -1.83 -19.90
N SER A 330 4.86 -1.19 -19.62
CA SER A 330 6.14 -1.86 -19.46
C SER A 330 7.13 -1.10 -18.56
N LEU A 331 8.06 -1.83 -17.96
CA LEU A 331 9.30 -1.30 -17.42
C LEU A 331 10.41 -1.48 -18.44
N ASN A 332 11.18 -0.43 -18.70
CA ASN A 332 12.21 -0.40 -19.72
C ASN A 332 13.52 0.03 -19.08
N PHE A 333 14.56 -0.80 -19.22
CA PHE A 333 15.86 -0.57 -18.61
C PHE A 333 16.95 -0.40 -19.65
N GLY A 334 17.89 0.51 -19.37
CA GLY A 334 19.05 0.78 -20.19
C GLY A 334 20.21 -0.20 -19.94
N THR A 335 21.12 -0.29 -20.90
CA THR A 335 22.38 -1.03 -20.77
C THR A 335 23.62 -0.10 -20.81
N GLY A 336 23.42 1.21 -20.78
CA GLY A 336 24.52 2.17 -20.72
C GLY A 336 25.03 2.32 -19.30
N GLY A 337 26.31 2.68 -19.10
CA GLY A 337 26.86 2.76 -17.74
C GLY A 337 26.89 1.38 -17.07
N VAL A 338 26.40 1.31 -15.83
CA VAL A 338 25.95 0.04 -15.25
C VAL A 338 24.58 -0.27 -15.90
N PRO A 339 24.33 -1.49 -16.40
CA PRO A 339 22.99 -1.82 -16.85
C PRO A 339 21.98 -1.62 -15.71
N ASP A 340 21.00 -0.74 -15.92
CA ASP A 340 20.04 -0.28 -14.92
C ASP A 340 19.37 -1.46 -14.19
N ALA A 341 19.09 -2.55 -14.91
CA ALA A 341 18.53 -3.78 -14.38
C ALA A 341 19.49 -4.62 -13.50
N GLU A 342 20.69 -4.12 -13.15
CA GLU A 342 21.59 -4.72 -12.16
C GLU A 342 21.50 -4.06 -10.78
N ASP A 343 20.80 -2.93 -10.64
CA ASP A 343 20.59 -2.25 -9.37
C ASP A 343 19.12 -2.33 -8.98
N ALA A 344 18.84 -2.98 -7.84
CA ALA A 344 17.47 -3.11 -7.35
C ALA A 344 16.81 -1.77 -7.06
N ASP A 345 17.57 -0.73 -6.69
CA ASP A 345 16.99 0.60 -6.45
C ASP A 345 16.33 1.12 -7.74
N VAL A 346 16.96 0.94 -8.90
CA VAL A 346 16.42 1.36 -10.21
C VAL A 346 15.18 0.53 -10.55
N ILE A 347 15.25 -0.79 -10.42
CA ILE A 347 14.12 -1.68 -10.73
C ILE A 347 12.90 -1.36 -9.85
N VAL A 348 13.12 -1.13 -8.56
CA VAL A 348 12.06 -0.82 -7.60
C VAL A 348 11.51 0.58 -7.82
N HIS A 349 12.35 1.56 -8.17
CA HIS A 349 11.91 2.91 -8.53
C HIS A 349 10.92 2.85 -9.70
N GLU A 350 11.31 2.22 -10.82
CA GLU A 350 10.45 2.13 -12.00
C GLU A 350 9.18 1.31 -11.74
N PHE A 351 9.29 0.23 -10.98
CA PHE A 351 8.11 -0.52 -10.58
C PHE A 351 7.15 0.30 -9.70
N THR A 352 7.69 1.18 -8.88
CA THR A 352 6.87 2.06 -8.02
C THR A 352 6.09 3.07 -8.83
N HIS A 353 6.59 3.53 -9.99
CA HIS A 353 5.76 4.28 -10.92
C HIS A 353 4.53 3.50 -11.38
N ALA A 354 4.65 2.21 -11.69
CA ALA A 354 3.50 1.38 -12.07
C ALA A 354 2.47 1.25 -10.92
N VAL A 355 2.93 1.13 -9.68
CA VAL A 355 2.07 1.12 -8.48
C VAL A 355 1.38 2.47 -8.29
N SER A 356 2.16 3.55 -8.32
CA SER A 356 1.66 4.92 -8.16
C SER A 356 0.63 5.28 -9.22
N PHE A 357 0.92 4.95 -10.48
CA PHE A 357 0.01 5.14 -11.59
C PHE A 357 -1.28 4.34 -11.41
N SER A 358 -1.20 3.10 -10.90
CA SER A 358 -2.40 2.28 -10.64
C SER A 358 -3.28 2.87 -9.53
N ILE A 359 -2.70 3.60 -8.57
CA ILE A 359 -3.42 4.29 -7.47
C ILE A 359 -4.00 5.62 -7.93
N ASN A 360 -3.20 6.45 -8.60
CA ASN A 360 -3.54 7.81 -8.99
C ASN A 360 -3.11 8.05 -10.45
N PRO A 361 -3.87 7.56 -11.44
CA PRO A 361 -3.56 7.72 -12.85
C PRO A 361 -3.50 9.21 -13.23
N SER A 362 -2.29 9.72 -13.49
CA SER A 362 -2.08 11.11 -13.90
C SER A 362 -0.96 11.18 -14.92
N ILE A 363 -1.23 11.82 -16.06
CA ILE A 363 -0.28 12.00 -17.17
C ILE A 363 0.16 13.46 -17.35
N ASN A 364 -0.49 14.40 -16.66
CA ASN A 364 -0.27 15.85 -16.80
C ASN A 364 0.08 16.49 -15.45
N MET A 365 1.12 15.98 -14.80
CA MET A 365 1.56 16.47 -13.48
C MET A 365 2.27 17.83 -13.57
N SER A 366 2.01 18.71 -12.61
CA SER A 366 2.85 19.89 -12.36
C SER A 366 4.28 19.47 -11.98
N SER A 367 5.25 20.38 -12.12
CA SER A 367 6.65 20.07 -11.74
C SER A 367 6.78 19.62 -10.29
N GLU A 368 6.00 20.20 -9.38
CA GLU A 368 6.04 19.84 -7.97
C GLU A 368 5.35 18.50 -7.71
N ARG A 369 4.21 18.22 -8.36
CA ARG A 369 3.55 16.91 -8.28
C ARG A 369 4.43 15.81 -8.86
N ARG A 370 5.19 16.10 -9.93
CA ARG A 370 6.20 15.20 -10.47
C ARG A 370 7.37 15.00 -9.51
N ALA A 371 7.80 16.03 -8.79
CA ALA A 371 8.82 15.86 -7.74
C ALA A 371 8.35 14.91 -6.63
N ILE A 372 7.07 14.95 -6.25
CA ILE A 372 6.46 14.02 -5.29
C ILE A 372 6.38 12.60 -5.86
N GLU A 373 6.10 12.46 -7.16
CA GLU A 373 6.07 11.17 -7.87
C GLU A 373 7.43 10.47 -7.84
N GLU A 374 8.47 11.17 -8.26
CA GLU A 374 9.87 10.72 -8.21
C GLU A 374 10.28 10.36 -6.79
N ALA A 375 9.93 11.22 -5.82
CA ALA A 375 10.23 10.97 -4.42
C ALA A 375 9.54 9.73 -3.87
N THR A 376 8.29 9.45 -4.28
CA THR A 376 7.56 8.23 -3.89
C THR A 376 8.30 6.97 -4.33
N CYS A 377 8.85 7.01 -5.55
CA CYS A 377 9.64 5.91 -6.11
C CYS A 377 11.00 5.76 -5.40
N ASP A 378 11.67 6.89 -5.14
CA ASP A 378 12.91 6.93 -4.36
C ASP A 378 12.72 6.36 -2.94
N ILE A 379 11.68 6.77 -2.22
CA ILE A 379 11.39 6.30 -0.86
C ILE A 379 11.20 4.78 -0.85
N MET A 380 10.46 4.24 -1.83
CA MET A 380 10.21 2.81 -1.93
C MET A 380 11.50 2.04 -2.20
N ALA A 381 12.36 2.52 -3.11
CA ALA A 381 13.68 1.95 -3.38
C ALA A 381 14.59 1.96 -2.13
N ALA A 382 14.70 3.10 -1.46
CA ALA A 382 15.51 3.25 -0.25
C ALA A 382 15.06 2.28 0.87
N ILE A 383 13.75 2.20 1.13
CA ILE A 383 13.20 1.28 2.13
C ILE A 383 13.39 -0.18 1.71
N TYR A 384 13.22 -0.51 0.42
CA TYR A 384 13.44 -1.85 -0.11
C TYR A 384 14.89 -2.31 0.12
N SER A 385 15.87 -1.46 -0.18
CA SER A 385 17.29 -1.77 0.02
C SER A 385 17.67 -1.87 1.49
N LYS A 386 17.13 -0.99 2.35
CA LYS A 386 17.31 -1.04 3.81
C LYS A 386 16.94 -2.40 4.41
N ARG A 387 15.92 -3.08 3.87
CA ARG A 387 15.49 -4.42 4.34
C ARG A 387 16.56 -5.50 4.17
N TYR A 388 17.48 -5.34 3.23
CA TYR A 388 18.58 -6.28 3.02
C TYR A 388 19.82 -5.88 3.81
N ALA A 389 20.21 -4.61 3.77
CA ALA A 389 21.22 -4.05 4.64
C ALA A 389 21.05 -2.52 4.79
N PRO A 390 21.31 -1.95 5.98
CA PRO A 390 21.16 -0.52 6.21
C PRO A 390 22.39 0.30 5.74
N PHE A 391 23.37 -0.30 5.08
CA PHE A 391 24.52 0.46 4.60
C PHE A 391 24.08 1.41 3.48
N ASN A 392 24.35 2.71 3.65
CA ASN A 392 24.05 3.77 2.66
C ASN A 392 22.63 3.79 2.09
N TRP A 393 21.63 3.21 2.78
CA TRP A 393 20.26 3.09 2.25
C TRP A 393 19.55 4.42 1.92
N ARG A 394 20.00 5.54 2.51
CA ARG A 394 19.51 6.90 2.16
C ARG A 394 20.17 7.49 0.90
N ARG A 395 21.23 6.86 0.37
CA ARG A 395 21.79 7.16 -0.94
C ARG A 395 21.22 6.11 -1.90
N LEU A 396 20.50 6.58 -2.90
CA LEU A 396 19.86 5.70 -3.87
C LEU A 396 20.80 5.41 -5.02
N PHE A 397 20.62 4.23 -5.61
CA PHE A 397 21.32 3.77 -6.80
C PHE A 397 22.81 3.58 -6.51
N ASN A 398 23.14 2.90 -5.41
CA ASN A 398 24.52 2.78 -4.94
C ASN A 398 25.45 2.09 -5.95
N TRP A 399 24.90 1.23 -6.81
CA TRP A 399 25.65 0.54 -7.86
C TRP A 399 25.57 1.29 -9.18
N ASP A 400 24.36 1.65 -9.60
CA ASP A 400 24.10 2.32 -10.88
C ASP A 400 24.63 3.76 -10.93
N ALA A 401 24.57 4.46 -9.80
CA ALA A 401 25.06 5.82 -9.60
C ALA A 401 26.12 5.89 -8.49
N PRO A 402 27.38 5.48 -8.77
CA PRO A 402 28.48 5.57 -7.80
C PRO A 402 28.58 6.94 -7.11
N ASN A 403 29.03 6.98 -5.86
CA ASN A 403 29.08 8.24 -5.10
C ASN A 403 30.05 9.26 -5.75
N PRO A 404 29.57 10.43 -6.25
CA PRO A 404 30.44 11.45 -6.85
C PRO A 404 31.50 12.01 -5.89
N PHE A 405 31.26 11.93 -4.58
CA PHE A 405 32.16 12.45 -3.55
C PHE A 405 33.17 11.43 -3.05
N ALA A 406 33.09 10.18 -3.50
CA ALA A 406 34.08 9.18 -3.15
C ALA A 406 35.37 9.39 -3.96
N THR A 407 36.51 9.35 -3.26
CA THR A 407 37.81 9.59 -3.88
C THR A 407 38.09 8.56 -4.98
N GLY A 408 38.43 9.05 -6.19
CA GLY A 408 38.77 8.20 -7.33
C GLY A 408 37.57 7.65 -8.10
N VAL A 409 36.36 8.16 -7.84
CA VAL A 409 35.12 7.75 -8.51
C VAL A 409 34.69 8.80 -9.52
N ASN A 410 34.43 8.37 -10.76
CA ASN A 410 33.74 9.19 -11.76
C ASN A 410 32.39 8.53 -12.05
N PRO A 411 31.28 9.06 -11.55
CA PRO A 411 29.99 8.41 -11.68
C PRO A 411 29.39 8.64 -13.07
N PHE A 412 28.51 7.72 -13.48
CA PHE A 412 27.75 7.86 -14.73
C PHE A 412 26.73 8.99 -14.62
N TRP A 413 26.11 9.10 -13.44
CA TRP A 413 25.25 10.19 -13.00
C TRP A 413 25.27 10.31 -11.46
N ASN A 414 24.72 11.39 -10.89
CA ASN A 414 24.97 11.75 -9.49
C ASN A 414 24.21 10.90 -8.44
N GLY A 415 23.26 10.06 -8.86
CA GLY A 415 22.32 9.36 -7.98
C GLY A 415 21.26 10.30 -7.40
N ARG A 416 20.54 9.83 -6.38
CA ARG A 416 19.60 10.65 -5.58
C ARG A 416 19.98 10.65 -4.10
N ASN A 417 19.62 11.74 -3.43
CA ASN A 417 19.96 11.97 -2.03
C ASN A 417 18.71 11.99 -1.15
N GLY A 418 18.49 10.89 -0.42
CA GLY A 418 17.47 10.77 0.63
C GLY A 418 17.93 11.27 2.00
N ASN A 419 19.09 11.91 2.10
CA ASN A 419 19.61 12.54 3.31
C ASN A 419 19.87 14.05 3.14
N SER A 420 19.04 14.70 2.31
CA SER A 420 19.13 16.12 2.03
C SER A 420 18.58 16.95 3.20
N THR A 421 19.17 18.12 3.46
CA THR A 421 18.66 19.09 4.44
C THR A 421 17.72 20.13 3.81
N LYS A 422 17.42 19.99 2.51
CA LYS A 422 16.51 20.89 1.79
C LYS A 422 15.15 20.96 2.49
N THR A 423 14.61 22.17 2.56
CA THR A 423 13.25 22.44 3.03
C THR A 423 12.39 22.88 1.84
N TYR A 424 11.09 23.09 2.07
CA TYR A 424 10.20 23.62 1.05
C TYR A 424 10.67 24.96 0.46
N ALA A 425 11.44 25.76 1.20
CA ALA A 425 12.04 27.00 0.70
C ALA A 425 13.09 26.79 -0.42
N ASN A 426 13.53 25.55 -0.64
CA ASN A 426 14.49 25.18 -1.68
C ASN A 426 13.82 24.62 -2.95
N LEU A 427 12.49 24.65 -3.04
CA LEU A 427 11.75 24.17 -4.21
C LEU A 427 12.20 24.90 -5.49
N THR A 428 12.36 24.14 -6.57
CA THR A 428 12.68 24.66 -7.91
C THR A 428 11.74 24.07 -8.96
N SER A 429 11.87 24.51 -10.21
CA SER A 429 11.15 23.91 -11.35
C SER A 429 11.79 22.61 -11.85
N ASP A 430 12.88 22.15 -11.25
CA ASP A 430 13.45 20.83 -11.55
C ASP A 430 12.81 19.79 -10.61
N PRO A 431 11.99 18.87 -11.13
CA PRO A 431 11.33 17.86 -10.31
C PRO A 431 12.35 16.95 -9.62
N TYR A 432 13.48 16.66 -10.25
CA TYR A 432 14.48 15.75 -9.72
C TYR A 432 15.24 16.37 -8.55
N GLY A 433 15.76 17.59 -8.70
CA GLY A 433 16.39 18.32 -7.61
C GLY A 433 15.44 18.65 -6.45
N SER A 434 14.15 18.82 -6.75
CA SER A 434 13.11 19.08 -5.74
C SER A 434 12.64 17.82 -5.02
N SER A 435 12.66 16.65 -5.66
CA SER A 435 12.24 15.37 -5.06
C SER A 435 12.95 15.08 -3.74
N GLU A 436 14.23 15.46 -3.61
CA GLU A 436 15.03 15.28 -2.39
C GLU A 436 14.38 15.87 -1.13
N ILE A 437 13.58 16.94 -1.26
CA ILE A 437 12.82 17.54 -0.14
C ILE A 437 11.86 16.49 0.41
N TRP A 438 11.03 15.91 -0.45
CA TRP A 438 9.98 14.97 -0.08
C TRP A 438 10.58 13.60 0.29
N THR A 439 11.56 13.11 -0.47
CA THR A 439 12.28 11.86 -0.18
C THR A 439 12.88 11.90 1.22
N SER A 440 13.72 12.90 1.52
CA SER A 440 14.39 12.99 2.83
C SER A 440 13.40 13.19 3.97
N THR A 441 12.30 13.93 3.74
CA THR A 441 11.24 14.12 4.73
C THR A 441 10.57 12.79 5.12
N LEU A 442 10.20 11.96 4.14
CA LEU A 442 9.52 10.70 4.42
C LEU A 442 10.48 9.62 4.95
N LEU A 443 11.77 9.66 4.59
CA LEU A 443 12.78 8.80 5.22
C LEU A 443 13.04 9.20 6.69
N ASP A 444 13.00 10.50 7.01
CA ASP A 444 13.02 10.94 8.41
C ASP A 444 11.78 10.44 9.18
N ILE A 445 10.60 10.47 8.55
CA ILE A 445 9.36 9.89 9.13
C ILE A 445 9.49 8.38 9.32
N GLU A 446 10.07 7.67 8.34
CA GLU A 446 10.32 6.23 8.42
C GLU A 446 11.14 5.84 9.64
N GLU A 447 12.15 6.61 10.02
CA GLU A 447 12.92 6.34 11.24
C GLU A 447 12.09 6.55 12.52
N GLN A 448 11.00 7.33 12.47
CA GLN A 448 10.12 7.56 13.61
C GLN A 448 9.01 6.51 13.77
N ILE A 449 8.48 6.01 12.65
CA ILE A 449 7.24 5.19 12.62
C ILE A 449 7.43 3.80 11.99
N GLY A 450 8.58 3.56 11.35
CA GLY A 450 8.92 2.31 10.69
C GLY A 450 8.50 2.24 9.21
N SER A 451 9.21 1.40 8.46
CA SER A 451 9.05 1.20 7.01
C SER A 451 7.60 0.93 6.58
N ASP A 452 6.96 -0.07 7.20
CA ASP A 452 5.62 -0.52 6.81
C ASP A 452 4.57 0.59 6.97
N SER A 453 4.60 1.30 8.11
CA SER A 453 3.68 2.42 8.36
C SER A 453 3.92 3.59 7.41
N THR A 454 5.18 3.93 7.12
CA THR A 454 5.49 4.99 6.14
C THR A 454 4.95 4.66 4.76
N ILE A 455 5.19 3.45 4.26
CA ILE A 455 4.75 3.02 2.93
C ILE A 455 3.22 3.00 2.83
N MET A 456 2.55 2.46 3.85
CA MET A 456 1.09 2.43 3.90
C MET A 456 0.49 3.84 3.86
N LEU A 457 1.01 4.76 4.68
CA LEU A 457 0.54 6.14 4.71
C LEU A 457 0.84 6.89 3.40
N MET A 458 2.01 6.66 2.82
CA MET A 458 2.44 7.26 1.56
C MET A 458 1.50 6.88 0.40
N PHE A 459 1.22 5.60 0.21
CA PHE A 459 0.32 5.15 -0.85
C PHE A 459 -1.14 5.48 -0.57
N ALA A 460 -1.57 5.49 0.69
CA ALA A 460 -2.91 5.91 1.05
C ALA A 460 -3.16 7.40 0.78
N SER A 461 -2.19 8.26 1.07
CA SER A 461 -2.31 9.70 0.78
C SER A 461 -2.31 9.97 -0.71
N LEU A 462 -1.48 9.25 -1.48
CA LEU A 462 -1.37 9.36 -2.94
C LEU A 462 -2.71 9.23 -3.67
N ALA A 463 -3.62 8.36 -3.19
CA ALA A 463 -4.95 8.20 -3.77
C ALA A 463 -5.79 9.49 -3.82
N SER A 464 -5.47 10.47 -2.96
CA SER A 464 -6.16 11.76 -2.87
C SER A 464 -5.47 12.89 -3.64
N TYR A 465 -4.38 12.60 -4.36
CA TYR A 465 -3.60 13.63 -5.05
C TYR A 465 -4.28 14.06 -6.35
N THR A 466 -3.99 15.30 -6.75
CA THR A 466 -4.37 15.89 -8.03
C THR A 466 -3.13 16.14 -8.86
N ASP A 467 -3.30 16.43 -10.15
CA ASP A 467 -2.24 16.82 -11.08
C ASP A 467 -1.40 18.01 -10.58
N ASN A 468 -1.94 18.83 -9.66
CA ASN A 468 -1.28 20.03 -9.14
C ASN A 468 -1.03 19.99 -7.63
N THR A 469 -1.11 18.81 -6.98
CA THR A 469 -0.85 18.70 -5.54
C THR A 469 0.56 19.16 -5.19
N THR A 470 0.65 20.10 -4.26
CA THR A 470 1.92 20.62 -3.71
C THR A 470 2.43 19.78 -2.53
N MET A 471 3.70 19.89 -2.15
CA MET A 471 4.27 19.15 -1.01
C MET A 471 3.57 19.51 0.31
N PRO A 472 3.20 20.78 0.60
CA PRO A 472 2.39 21.09 1.77
C PRO A 472 0.99 20.45 1.75
N GLN A 473 0.34 20.38 0.58
CA GLN A 473 -0.94 19.69 0.43
C GLN A 473 -0.78 18.18 0.61
N ALA A 474 0.28 17.59 0.04
CA ALA A 474 0.61 16.18 0.24
C ALA A 474 0.88 15.86 1.72
N ALA A 475 1.56 16.73 2.46
CA ALA A 475 1.77 16.58 3.91
C ALA A 475 0.44 16.58 4.68
N GLN A 476 -0.51 17.44 4.30
CA GLN A 476 -1.86 17.43 4.87
C GLN A 476 -2.58 16.11 4.59
N LEU A 477 -2.52 15.62 3.35
CA LEU A 477 -3.15 14.35 2.95
C LEU A 477 -2.48 13.14 3.64
N PHE A 478 -1.17 13.17 3.86
CA PHE A 478 -0.45 12.17 4.64
C PHE A 478 -0.90 12.13 6.11
N MET A 479 -1.06 13.31 6.73
CA MET A 479 -1.61 13.42 8.09
C MET A 479 -3.08 13.00 8.18
N GLN A 480 -3.86 13.21 7.10
CA GLN A 480 -5.22 12.68 7.00
C GLN A 480 -5.22 11.16 6.88
N ALA A 481 -4.30 10.57 6.10
CA ALA A 481 -4.14 9.13 6.01
C ALA A 481 -3.81 8.52 7.39
N ASP A 482 -2.93 9.13 8.19
CA ASP A 482 -2.64 8.69 9.57
C ASP A 482 -3.87 8.80 10.48
N SER A 483 -4.65 9.87 10.31
CA SER A 483 -5.89 10.07 11.06
C SER A 483 -6.95 9.02 10.74
N VAL A 484 -7.12 8.70 9.45
CA VAL A 484 -8.18 7.80 8.97
C VAL A 484 -7.79 6.33 9.17
N LEU A 485 -6.58 5.95 8.75
CA LEU A 485 -6.13 4.55 8.74
C LEU A 485 -5.64 4.05 10.10
N ILE A 486 -5.13 4.95 10.94
CA ILE A 486 -4.41 4.55 12.16
C ILE A 486 -4.84 5.41 13.37
N ASN A 487 -5.95 6.13 13.27
CA ASN A 487 -6.53 6.94 14.35
C ASN A 487 -5.53 7.91 15.03
N LYS A 488 -4.74 8.63 14.22
CA LYS A 488 -3.74 9.60 14.68
C LYS A 488 -2.60 9.01 15.53
N HIS A 489 -2.34 7.72 15.40
CA HIS A 489 -1.34 7.03 16.19
C HIS A 489 0.06 7.66 16.03
N PHE A 490 0.39 8.16 14.84
CA PHE A 490 1.71 8.72 14.54
C PHE A 490 1.73 10.23 14.31
N GLY A 491 0.59 10.91 14.27
CA GLY A 491 0.53 12.33 13.92
C GLY A 491 1.47 13.24 14.74
N TRP A 492 1.70 12.90 16.01
CA TRP A 492 2.62 13.63 16.90
C TRP A 492 4.11 13.37 16.60
N LYS A 493 4.45 12.26 15.95
CA LYS A 493 5.80 11.95 15.43
C LYS A 493 6.02 12.51 14.03
N ILE A 494 4.99 12.46 13.18
CA ILE A 494 5.04 12.92 11.78
C ILE A 494 5.05 14.46 11.71
N GLY A 495 4.19 15.11 12.50
CA GLY A 495 4.00 16.56 12.46
C GLY A 495 5.28 17.39 12.67
N PRO A 496 6.13 17.09 13.68
CA PRO A 496 7.41 17.77 13.87
C PRO A 496 8.33 17.70 12.64
N VAL A 497 8.38 16.56 11.94
CA VAL A 497 9.21 16.39 10.74
C VAL A 497 8.70 17.28 9.61
N PHE A 498 7.39 17.29 9.34
CA PHE A 498 6.81 18.19 8.34
C PHE A 498 7.02 19.68 8.68
N ASN A 499 6.89 20.05 9.96
CA ASN A 499 7.13 21.43 10.41
C ASN A 499 8.58 21.86 10.19
N ALA A 500 9.54 20.99 10.54
CA ALA A 500 10.98 21.25 10.34
C ALA A 500 11.34 21.44 8.85
N ARG A 501 10.56 20.82 7.96
CA ARG A 501 10.73 20.90 6.51
C ARG A 501 9.95 22.05 5.85
N LEU A 502 9.27 22.88 6.64
CA LEU A 502 8.43 24.00 6.20
C LEU A 502 7.25 23.56 5.32
N LEU A 503 6.71 22.36 5.54
CA LEU A 503 5.62 21.78 4.77
C LEU A 503 4.23 22.06 5.38
N GLY A 504 4.17 22.81 6.47
CA GLY A 504 2.92 23.20 7.10
C GLY A 504 3.10 23.50 8.59
N ASN A 505 1.98 23.48 9.30
CA ASN A 505 1.93 23.60 10.75
C ASN A 505 1.05 22.48 11.31
N PHE A 506 1.69 21.40 11.71
CA PHE A 506 1.08 20.17 12.17
C PHE A 506 1.26 20.01 13.69
N PRO A 507 0.37 19.25 14.36
CA PRO A 507 0.52 18.95 15.77
C PRO A 507 1.88 18.29 16.05
N THR A 508 2.64 18.87 16.97
CA THR A 508 3.89 18.28 17.50
C THR A 508 3.64 17.46 18.76
N SER A 509 2.38 17.13 19.01
CA SER A 509 1.91 16.45 20.19
C SER A 509 0.62 15.71 19.90
N ILE A 510 0.31 14.70 20.71
CA ILE A 510 -1.04 14.14 20.72
C ILE A 510 -1.97 15.28 21.11
N ASN A 511 -3.00 15.53 20.31
CA ASN A 511 -3.99 16.55 20.61
C ASN A 511 -4.86 16.06 21.77
N GLU A 512 -4.29 16.11 22.97
CA GLU A 512 -4.93 15.89 24.25
C GLU A 512 -5.61 17.19 24.68
N GLN A 513 -6.31 17.87 23.77
CA GLN A 513 -7.31 18.85 24.20
C GLN A 513 -8.40 18.10 24.97
N LEU A 514 -8.09 17.76 26.22
CA LEU A 514 -9.04 17.65 27.28
C LEU A 514 -9.55 19.07 27.44
N ASN A 515 -10.64 19.39 26.73
CA ASN A 515 -11.45 20.56 27.03
C ASN A 515 -12.04 20.32 28.41
N LEU A 516 -11.26 20.68 29.41
CA LEU A 516 -11.65 20.61 30.79
C LEU A 516 -12.59 21.78 31.04
N THR A 517 -13.54 21.60 31.96
CA THR A 517 -14.60 22.57 32.27
C THR A 517 -14.05 24.00 32.35
N ASN A 518 -14.73 24.96 31.71
CA ASN A 518 -14.38 26.39 31.68
C ASN A 518 -13.16 26.81 30.82
N GLY A 519 -12.85 26.08 29.74
CA GLY A 519 -11.87 26.52 28.74
C GLY A 519 -10.41 26.26 29.11
N LEU A 520 -10.17 25.42 30.12
CA LEU A 520 -8.84 24.96 30.50
C LEU A 520 -8.39 23.87 29.54
N THR A 521 -7.17 23.99 29.03
CA THR A 521 -6.57 22.97 28.16
C THR A 521 -5.20 22.59 28.67
N ILE A 522 -4.85 21.31 28.54
CA ILE A 522 -3.47 20.84 28.66
C ILE A 522 -3.03 20.32 27.30
N LEU A 523 -1.79 20.60 26.92
CA LEU A 523 -1.22 20.22 25.63
C LEU A 523 0.11 19.51 25.88
N ASN A 524 0.49 18.67 24.93
CA ASN A 524 1.83 18.09 24.86
C ASN A 524 2.20 17.16 26.04
N THR A 525 1.23 16.44 26.64
CA THR A 525 1.57 15.55 27.77
C THR A 525 2.29 14.28 27.34
N GLN A 526 2.09 13.82 26.10
CA GLN A 526 2.86 12.70 25.53
C GLN A 526 4.35 13.02 25.35
N SER A 527 4.70 14.16 24.75
CA SER A 527 6.11 14.55 24.56
C SER A 527 6.76 14.91 25.91
N PHE A 528 5.98 15.44 26.85
CA PHE A 528 6.40 15.53 28.25
C PHE A 528 6.69 14.15 28.82
N ALA A 529 5.84 13.16 28.54
CA ALA A 529 6.02 11.81 29.04
C ALA A 529 7.30 11.14 28.52
N SER A 530 7.62 11.27 27.22
CA SER A 530 8.88 10.79 26.63
C SER A 530 10.10 11.66 27.01
N GLY A 531 9.90 12.88 27.50
CA GLY A 531 10.98 13.83 27.80
C GLY A 531 11.47 14.62 26.58
N GLU A 532 10.71 14.59 25.48
CA GLU A 532 11.04 15.24 24.21
C GLU A 532 10.46 16.66 24.09
N GLY A 533 9.56 17.06 25.00
CA GLY A 533 9.00 18.42 25.00
C GLY A 533 8.25 18.79 26.27
N ASN A 534 7.93 20.09 26.44
CA ASN A 534 7.25 20.60 27.63
C ASN A 534 5.73 20.40 27.56
N ALA A 535 5.09 20.02 28.67
CA ALA A 535 3.64 20.11 28.76
C ALA A 535 3.20 21.58 28.96
N ILE A 536 2.09 21.97 28.36
CA ILE A 536 1.56 23.35 28.45
C ILE A 536 0.15 23.31 29.02
N VAL A 537 -0.06 23.96 30.16
CA VAL A 537 -1.37 24.11 30.79
C VAL A 537 -1.88 25.52 30.53
N ASN A 538 -2.91 25.69 29.70
CA ASN A 538 -3.53 26.98 29.43
C ASN A 538 -4.66 27.24 30.41
N ILE A 539 -4.53 28.31 31.18
CA ILE A 539 -5.40 28.65 32.30
C ILE A 539 -6.12 29.97 31.96
N PRO A 540 -7.42 29.94 31.60
CA PRO A 540 -8.11 31.12 31.08
C PRO A 540 -8.42 32.19 32.15
N LEU A 541 -8.55 31.77 33.40
CA LEU A 541 -8.86 32.63 34.56
C LEU A 541 -7.77 32.47 35.62
N LEU A 542 -7.62 33.45 36.52
CA LEU A 542 -6.64 33.38 37.61
C LEU A 542 -6.89 32.13 38.49
N ALA A 543 -5.87 31.30 38.66
CA ALA A 543 -5.94 30.10 39.47
C ALA A 543 -4.63 29.81 40.20
N ASN A 544 -4.72 29.09 41.32
CA ASN A 544 -3.57 28.50 41.98
C ASN A 544 -3.30 27.11 41.40
N VAL A 545 -2.07 26.85 40.98
CA VAL A 545 -1.64 25.56 40.42
C VAL A 545 -0.66 24.89 41.37
N VAL A 546 -0.89 23.62 41.69
CA VAL A 546 0.01 22.82 42.51
C VAL A 546 0.27 21.50 41.82
N VAL A 547 1.54 21.13 41.67
CA VAL A 547 1.94 19.85 41.09
C VAL A 547 2.36 18.91 42.21
N TYR A 548 1.76 17.71 42.25
CA TYR A 548 2.05 16.67 43.23
C TYR A 548 2.67 15.44 42.55
N ASP A 549 3.51 14.70 43.26
CA ASP A 549 3.80 13.30 42.90
C ASP A 549 2.64 12.38 43.30
N ILE A 550 2.73 11.10 42.92
CA ILE A 550 1.67 10.11 43.20
C ILE A 550 1.53 9.80 44.71
N GLN A 551 2.54 10.12 45.52
CA GLN A 551 2.48 10.03 46.99
C GLN A 551 1.84 11.27 47.63
N GLY A 552 1.46 12.28 46.84
CA GLY A 552 0.84 13.51 47.31
C GLY A 552 1.83 14.55 47.84
N LYS A 553 3.14 14.37 47.62
CA LYS A 553 4.14 15.40 47.93
C LYS A 553 4.05 16.53 46.93
N LYS A 554 3.97 17.76 47.42
CA LYS A 554 4.01 18.97 46.59
C LYS A 554 5.41 19.17 45.99
N LEU A 555 5.48 19.28 44.67
CA LEU A 555 6.70 19.53 43.90
C LEU A 555 6.81 20.99 43.49
N MET A 556 5.73 21.59 43.01
CA MET A 556 5.69 22.95 42.47
C MET A 556 4.38 23.64 42.86
N GLU A 557 4.42 24.97 42.99
CA GLU A 557 3.25 25.80 43.31
C GLU A 557 3.34 27.15 42.59
N TYR A 558 2.22 27.54 41.97
CA TYR A 558 2.05 28.81 41.28
C TYR A 558 0.79 29.48 41.81
N THR A 559 0.90 30.72 42.27
CA THR A 559 -0.22 31.47 42.84
C THR A 559 -0.72 32.50 41.83
N LYS A 560 -2.04 32.62 41.65
CA LYS A 560 -2.66 33.58 40.70
C LYS A 560 -2.10 33.45 39.27
N GLN A 561 -1.91 32.22 38.79
CA GLN A 561 -1.47 31.94 37.42
C GLN A 561 -2.63 32.17 36.43
N GLN A 562 -2.34 32.81 35.29
CA GLN A 562 -3.23 32.96 34.14
C GLN A 562 -2.42 32.87 32.85
N GLY A 563 -3.00 32.31 31.79
CA GLY A 563 -2.33 32.05 30.52
C GLY A 563 -1.62 30.70 30.49
N ALA A 564 -0.60 30.57 29.65
CA ALA A 564 0.16 29.33 29.47
C ALA A 564 1.15 29.11 30.62
N LEU A 565 1.01 28.00 31.34
CA LEU A 565 1.99 27.47 32.29
C LEU A 565 2.76 26.34 31.62
N VAL A 566 4.10 26.42 31.62
CA VAL A 566 4.98 25.43 30.99
C VAL A 566 5.57 24.51 32.06
N LEU A 567 5.42 23.20 31.88
CA LEU A 567 6.03 22.16 32.72
C LEU A 567 7.15 21.47 31.92
N ASN A 568 8.39 21.62 32.38
CA ASN A 568 9.56 21.04 31.71
C ASN A 568 9.82 19.62 32.21
N PRO A 569 9.89 18.59 31.35
CA PRO A 569 10.10 17.21 31.79
C PRO A 569 11.43 16.99 32.52
N ALA A 570 12.44 17.86 32.32
CA ALA A 570 13.70 17.78 33.05
C ALA A 570 13.56 18.01 34.57
N ASP A 571 12.47 18.64 35.00
CA ASP A 571 12.17 18.88 36.41
C ASP A 571 11.48 17.68 37.10
N PHE A 572 11.23 16.59 36.35
CA PHE A 572 10.48 15.43 36.81
C PHE A 572 11.29 14.13 36.60
N THR A 573 11.17 13.20 37.55
CA THR A 573 11.65 11.82 37.35
C THR A 573 10.58 10.99 36.64
N SER A 574 10.90 9.78 36.19
CA SER A 574 9.86 8.87 35.69
C SER A 574 8.84 8.58 36.80
N GLY A 575 7.54 8.75 36.51
CA GLY A 575 6.47 8.67 37.49
C GLY A 575 5.13 9.24 37.01
N ILE A 576 4.15 9.22 37.89
CA ILE A 576 2.83 9.83 37.67
C ILE A 576 2.73 11.08 38.55
N TYR A 577 2.25 12.17 37.95
CA TYR A 577 2.08 13.46 38.62
C TYR A 577 0.65 13.96 38.50
N ILE A 578 0.20 14.69 39.51
CA ILE A 578 -1.12 15.32 39.55
C ILE A 578 -0.95 16.83 39.56
N VAL A 579 -1.44 17.50 38.52
CA VAL A 579 -1.53 18.96 38.49
C VAL A 579 -2.92 19.35 38.98
N ARG A 580 -2.97 20.03 40.13
CA ARG A 580 -4.21 20.55 40.72
C ARG A 580 -4.31 22.04 40.44
N ILE A 581 -5.46 22.47 39.94
CA ILE A 581 -5.72 23.85 39.56
C ILE A 581 -6.95 24.32 40.33
N THR A 582 -6.83 25.41 41.07
CA THR A 582 -7.86 25.92 41.98
C THR A 582 -8.15 27.38 41.66
N ALA A 583 -9.32 27.66 41.11
CA ALA A 583 -9.86 29.00 40.89
C ALA A 583 -10.92 29.32 41.98
N GLU A 584 -11.36 30.57 42.08
CA GLU A 584 -12.26 31.05 43.17
C GLU A 584 -13.45 30.13 43.47
N ASN A 585 -14.06 29.52 42.45
CA ASN A 585 -15.24 28.66 42.59
C ASN A 585 -15.08 27.25 41.99
N ALA A 586 -13.86 26.82 41.65
CA ALA A 586 -13.66 25.53 40.99
C ALA A 586 -12.28 24.94 41.29
N GLN A 587 -12.24 23.61 41.48
CA GLN A 587 -11.00 22.85 41.57
C GLN A 587 -11.00 21.75 40.51
N LEU A 588 -9.87 21.62 39.82
CA LEU A 588 -9.61 20.58 38.84
C LEU A 588 -8.32 19.84 39.21
N SER A 589 -8.25 18.55 38.92
CA SER A 589 -7.01 17.79 39.01
C SER A 589 -6.83 16.97 37.74
N LEU A 590 -5.65 17.05 37.15
CA LEU A 590 -5.30 16.35 35.93
C LEU A 590 -4.03 15.54 36.15
N LYS A 591 -3.96 14.39 35.48
CA LYS A 591 -2.83 13.46 35.57
C LYS A 591 -1.90 13.69 34.40
N ILE A 592 -0.60 13.79 34.66
CA ILE A 592 0.46 13.73 33.65
C ILE A 592 1.42 12.60 34.00
N LEU A 593 2.05 11.99 32.99
CA LEU A 593 3.04 10.93 33.17
C LEU A 593 4.41 11.39 32.70
N LYS A 594 5.46 10.85 33.31
CA LYS A 594 6.83 10.82 32.79
C LYS A 594 7.27 9.36 32.78
N TYR A 595 7.78 8.85 31.67
CA TYR A 595 8.42 7.53 31.62
C TYR A 595 9.88 7.64 31.20
#